data_AF-A0A9J6CFX5-F1
#
_entry.id   AF-A0A9J6CFX5-F1
#
_cell.length_a   1.000
_cell.length_b   1.000
_cell.length_c   1.000
_cell.angle_alpha   90.00
_cell.angle_beta   90.00
_cell.angle_gamma   90.00
#
_symmetry.space_group_name_H-M   'P 1'
#
loop_
_entity.id
_entity.type
_entity.pdbx_description
1 polymer ?
#
loop_
_entity_poly.entity_id
_entity_poly.type
_entity_poly.pdbx_seq_one_letter_code
_entity_poly.pdbx_strand_id
1 'polypeptide(L)'
;MESLNNLENLEEDEYIEEEMLVYVDIEPTSLTVNQIKNASCFKIVGNDKNAIIQVDGKFFEGEYDYSIGTHVFFEKDEETPVDELYSRCDCHYKFISKTNKTLKMNRILLKDLSEKDTNDDDIRNQNIENINNTLKATRTYEQALNLFLPKDKNPPRKITGEDEKISLEIVNKYHTTDLEDMTEKEIVTHLH
;
A
#
# COMPACT_ATOMS: atom_id res chain seq x y z
N MET A 1 41.10 55.89 -19.44
CA MET A 1 41.67 55.48 -18.14
C MET A 1 40.57 55.78 -17.14
N GLU A 2 39.86 54.83 -16.55
CA GLU A 2 40.28 53.58 -15.93
C GLU A 2 39.22 52.47 -16.12
N SER A 3 39.72 51.23 -16.27
CA SER A 3 39.15 49.93 -15.83
C SER A 3 37.73 49.57 -16.30
N LEU A 4 37.45 48.60 -17.19
CA LEU A 4 37.97 47.22 -17.34
C LEU A 4 38.37 46.60 -16.00
N ASN A 5 37.41 45.95 -15.34
CA ASN A 5 37.54 44.72 -14.54
C ASN A 5 36.31 44.60 -13.62
N ASN A 6 35.30 43.86 -14.06
CA ASN A 6 34.39 43.10 -13.20
C ASN A 6 33.44 42.24 -14.06
N LEU A 7 34.02 41.51 -15.01
CA LEU A 7 33.31 40.49 -15.79
C LEU A 7 33.97 39.11 -15.60
N GLU A 8 34.39 38.82 -14.36
CA GLU A 8 35.18 37.63 -14.05
C GLU A 8 34.89 37.06 -12.65
N ASN A 9 33.64 37.12 -12.18
CA ASN A 9 33.20 36.45 -10.94
C ASN A 9 31.69 36.12 -10.98
N LEU A 10 31.30 35.22 -11.88
CA LEU A 10 29.99 34.56 -11.84
C LEU A 10 30.15 33.03 -12.02
N GLU A 11 31.27 32.49 -11.53
CA GLU A 11 31.50 31.04 -11.40
C GLU A 11 31.51 30.67 -9.90
N GLU A 12 30.38 30.88 -9.24
CA GLU A 12 30.00 30.03 -8.11
C GLU A 12 28.58 29.56 -8.44
N ASP A 13 28.46 28.32 -8.91
CA ASP A 13 27.18 27.62 -9.01
C ASP A 13 26.60 27.55 -7.59
N GLU A 14 25.89 28.60 -7.18
CA GLU A 14 25.11 28.64 -5.94
C GLU A 14 24.07 27.51 -6.04
N TYR A 15 24.37 26.39 -5.40
CA TYR A 15 23.39 25.33 -5.18
C TYR A 15 22.21 25.93 -4.40
N ILE A 16 21.08 26.09 -5.08
CA ILE A 16 19.83 26.51 -4.46
C ILE A 16 19.25 25.31 -3.72
N GLU A 17 19.24 25.36 -2.38
CA GLU A 17 18.58 24.38 -1.53
C GLU A 17 17.05 24.59 -1.61
N GLU A 18 16.32 23.57 -2.09
CA GLU A 18 14.85 23.58 -2.19
C GLU A 18 14.26 22.51 -1.26
N GLU A 19 13.40 22.92 -0.33
CA GLU A 19 12.62 22.00 0.49
C GLU A 19 11.35 21.56 -0.26
N MET A 20 11.05 20.26 -0.27
CA MET A 20 9.86 19.72 -0.92
C MET A 20 9.01 18.85 0.02
N LEU A 21 7.68 18.93 -0.13
CA LEU A 21 6.74 18.05 0.55
C LEU A 21 6.49 16.78 -0.26
N VAL A 22 6.59 15.62 0.39
CA VAL A 22 6.38 14.31 -0.23
C VAL A 22 5.30 13.55 0.55
N TYR A 23 4.33 12.98 -0.18
CA TYR A 23 3.30 12.13 0.40
C TYR A 23 3.81 10.70 0.56
N VAL A 24 3.88 10.18 1.78
CA VAL A 24 4.31 8.79 2.03
C VAL A 24 3.10 7.86 2.00
N ASP A 25 3.08 6.94 1.05
CA ASP A 25 2.00 5.97 0.87
C ASP A 25 2.42 4.61 1.44
N ILE A 26 1.81 4.21 2.56
CA ILE A 26 2.05 2.92 3.23
C ILE A 26 0.71 2.16 3.28
N GLU A 27 0.74 0.89 2.90
CA GLU A 27 -0.45 0.05 2.97
C GLU A 27 -1.06 0.01 4.40
N PRO A 28 -2.39 0.24 4.55
CA PRO A 28 -3.05 0.30 5.87
C PRO A 28 -2.90 -0.95 6.73
N THR A 29 -2.67 -2.11 6.10
CA THR A 29 -2.42 -3.39 6.78
C THR A 29 -1.07 -3.43 7.49
N SER A 30 -0.12 -2.59 7.08
CA SER A 30 1.25 -2.58 7.60
C SER A 30 1.43 -1.66 8.80
N LEU A 31 0.75 -0.50 8.81
CA LEU A 31 0.70 0.41 9.95
C LEU A 31 -0.71 0.99 10.12
N THR A 32 -1.18 0.96 11.36
CA THR A 32 -2.44 1.64 11.71
C THR A 32 -2.20 3.13 11.93
N VAL A 33 -3.23 3.95 11.72
CA VAL A 33 -3.18 5.41 11.96
C VAL A 33 -2.70 5.74 13.39
N ASN A 34 -3.13 4.97 14.39
CA ASN A 34 -2.72 5.19 15.78
C ASN A 34 -1.24 4.86 16.01
N GLN A 35 -0.67 3.91 15.28
CA GLN A 35 0.76 3.62 15.35
C GLN A 35 1.59 4.74 14.72
N ILE A 36 1.12 5.33 13.61
CA ILE A 36 1.81 6.47 12.97
C ILE A 36 1.77 7.68 13.90
N LYS A 37 0.58 8.03 14.43
CA LYS A 37 0.39 9.23 15.27
C LYS A 37 1.19 9.20 16.57
N ASN A 38 1.40 8.02 17.13
CA ASN A 38 2.12 7.84 18.39
C ASN A 38 3.54 7.29 18.18
N ALA A 39 4.04 7.31 16.95
CA ALA A 39 5.36 6.77 16.65
C ALA A 39 6.43 7.55 17.42
N SER A 40 7.28 6.82 18.14
CA SER A 40 8.37 7.40 18.94
C SER A 40 9.64 7.59 18.12
N CYS A 41 9.81 6.77 17.07
CA CYS A 41 10.98 6.73 16.24
C CYS A 41 10.57 6.73 14.77
N PHE A 42 11.05 7.73 14.04
CA PHE A 42 10.92 7.85 12.59
C PHE A 42 12.30 8.15 12.00
N LYS A 43 12.82 7.25 11.18
CA LYS A 43 14.12 7.40 10.52
C LYS A 43 13.96 7.15 9.04
N ILE A 44 14.60 7.99 8.22
CA ILE A 44 14.69 7.82 6.78
C ILE A 44 16.16 7.66 6.43
N VAL A 45 16.48 6.65 5.62
CA VAL A 45 17.82 6.44 5.06
C VAL A 45 17.65 6.03 3.60
N GLY A 46 18.47 6.55 2.70
CA GLY A 46 18.41 6.14 1.30
C GLY A 46 18.68 7.28 0.33
N ASN A 47 18.58 6.96 -0.94
CA ASN A 47 18.63 7.92 -2.04
C ASN A 47 17.28 7.92 -2.79
N ASP A 48 17.19 8.68 -3.88
CA ASP A 48 15.96 8.84 -4.67
C ASP A 48 15.43 7.54 -5.29
N LYS A 49 16.20 6.45 -5.28
CA LYS A 49 15.77 5.16 -5.83
C LYS A 49 15.36 4.19 -4.74
N ASN A 50 16.14 4.13 -3.66
CA ASN A 50 15.96 3.14 -2.59
C ASN A 50 15.84 3.88 -1.27
N ALA A 51 14.65 4.37 -0.96
CA ALA A 51 14.36 4.98 0.33
C ALA A 51 13.90 3.91 1.32
N ILE A 52 14.52 3.90 2.49
CA ILE A 52 14.18 3.02 3.60
C ILE A 52 13.68 3.88 4.76
N ILE A 53 12.48 3.57 5.25
CA ILE A 53 11.93 4.20 6.45
C ILE A 53 11.82 3.17 7.57
N GLN A 54 12.21 3.59 8.78
CA GLN A 54 11.96 2.84 10.00
C GLN A 54 10.92 3.58 10.85
N VAL A 55 9.82 2.90 11.17
CA VAL A 55 8.78 3.39 12.10
C VAL A 55 8.64 2.40 13.24
N ASP A 56 9.03 2.79 14.46
CA ASP A 56 8.98 1.96 15.68
C ASP A 56 9.46 0.50 15.47
N GLY A 57 10.58 0.32 14.78
CA GLY A 57 11.19 -1.00 14.53
C GLY A 57 10.66 -1.75 13.31
N LYS A 58 9.61 -1.27 12.64
CA LYS A 58 9.17 -1.77 11.33
C LYS A 58 9.92 -1.06 10.21
N PHE A 59 10.34 -1.83 9.21
CA PHE A 59 11.09 -1.32 8.07
C PHE A 59 10.22 -1.31 6.82
N PHE A 60 10.40 -0.26 6.03
CA PHE A 60 9.70 0.00 4.79
C PHE A 60 10.72 0.38 3.74
N GLU A 61 10.58 -0.17 2.55
CA GLU A 61 11.38 0.18 1.38
C GLU A 61 10.45 0.67 0.28
N GLY A 62 10.90 1.70 -0.44
CA GLY A 62 10.11 2.25 -1.51
C GLY A 62 10.86 3.20 -2.42
N GLU A 63 10.12 3.60 -3.45
CA GLU A 63 10.62 4.40 -4.56
C GLU A 63 9.75 5.66 -4.72
N TYR A 64 10.36 6.75 -5.16
CA TYR A 64 9.65 7.98 -5.46
C TYR A 64 8.84 7.80 -6.75
N ASP A 65 7.61 8.29 -6.72
CA ASP A 65 6.67 8.28 -7.83
C ASP A 65 5.86 9.60 -7.85
N TYR A 66 5.08 9.80 -8.91
CA TYR A 66 4.18 10.93 -9.05
C TYR A 66 2.72 10.44 -9.12
N SER A 67 1.90 10.96 -8.21
CA SER A 67 0.47 10.66 -8.20
C SER A 67 -0.22 11.26 -9.42
N ILE A 68 -1.20 10.55 -9.98
CA ILE A 68 -2.17 11.15 -10.91
C ILE A 68 -3.08 12.07 -10.10
N GLY A 69 -2.95 13.38 -10.31
CA GLY A 69 -3.63 14.40 -9.52
C GLY A 69 -2.69 15.04 -8.49
N THR A 70 -3.26 15.59 -7.42
CA THR A 70 -2.52 16.34 -6.41
C THR A 70 -3.07 16.04 -5.02
N HIS A 71 -2.20 15.65 -4.09
CA HIS A 71 -2.51 15.57 -2.68
C HIS A 71 -2.56 16.97 -2.08
N VAL A 72 -3.62 17.27 -1.32
CA VAL A 72 -3.87 18.57 -0.72
C VAL A 72 -4.02 18.39 0.79
N PHE A 73 -3.25 19.16 1.56
CA PHE A 73 -3.22 19.06 3.02
C PHE A 73 -3.92 20.25 3.65
N PHE A 74 -4.72 19.96 4.66
CA PHE A 74 -5.45 20.94 5.44
C PHE A 74 -5.20 20.71 6.93
N GLU A 75 -5.09 21.78 7.69
CA GLU A 75 -5.07 21.73 9.16
C GLU A 75 -6.33 22.38 9.71
N LYS A 76 -6.76 21.94 10.90
CA LYS A 76 -7.89 22.55 11.58
C LYS A 76 -7.50 23.97 11.99
N ASP A 77 -8.34 24.92 11.61
CA ASP A 77 -8.20 26.33 11.94
C ASP A 77 -9.16 26.67 13.09
N GLU A 78 -8.59 26.93 14.27
CA GLU A 78 -9.36 27.27 15.47
C GLU A 78 -9.60 28.78 15.63
N GLU A 79 -8.95 29.60 14.81
CA GLU A 79 -8.95 31.05 14.92
C GLU A 79 -9.85 31.73 13.89
N THR A 80 -10.38 30.98 12.92
CA THR A 80 -11.26 31.53 11.88
C THR A 80 -12.53 32.12 12.50
N PRO A 81 -12.77 33.43 12.30
CA PRO A 81 -14.01 34.06 12.77
C PRO A 81 -15.20 33.47 12.05
N VAL A 82 -16.17 32.97 12.82
CA VAL A 82 -17.38 32.34 12.29
C VAL A 82 -18.37 33.42 11.89
N ASP A 83 -18.77 33.43 10.62
CA ASP A 83 -19.86 34.29 10.14
C ASP A 83 -21.18 33.87 10.82
N GLU A 84 -21.94 34.84 11.36
CA GLU A 84 -23.22 34.60 12.04
C GLU A 84 -24.22 33.84 11.15
N LEU A 85 -24.17 34.05 9.83
CA LEU A 85 -24.99 33.34 8.83
C LEU A 85 -24.55 31.89 8.60
N TYR A 86 -23.27 31.58 8.81
CA TYR A 86 -22.67 30.25 8.62
C TYR A 86 -22.20 29.61 9.92
N SER A 87 -22.82 30.00 11.03
CA SER A 87 -22.56 29.54 12.40
C SER A 87 -22.72 28.03 12.66
N ARG A 88 -23.02 27.24 11.62
CA ARG A 88 -23.19 25.78 11.66
C ARG A 88 -22.00 25.01 11.06
N CYS A 89 -20.81 25.60 11.01
CA CYS A 89 -19.63 24.86 10.62
C CYS A 89 -18.90 24.36 11.88
N ASP A 90 -18.88 23.04 12.08
CA ASP A 90 -18.29 22.41 13.27
C ASP A 90 -16.76 22.61 13.34
N CYS A 91 -16.11 22.89 12.21
CA CYS A 91 -14.68 23.16 12.13
C CYS A 91 -14.30 23.90 10.84
N HIS A 92 -13.34 24.82 10.96
CA HIS A 92 -12.70 25.47 9.81
C HIS A 92 -11.38 24.77 9.53
N TYR A 93 -10.97 24.80 8.27
CA TYR A 93 -9.71 24.22 7.84
C TYR A 93 -8.95 25.20 6.97
N LYS A 94 -7.65 25.31 7.20
CA LYS A 94 -6.74 26.13 6.41
C LYS A 94 -5.93 25.24 5.48
N PHE A 95 -5.80 25.68 4.23
CA PHE A 95 -4.90 25.04 3.27
C PHE A 95 -3.45 25.20 3.71
N ILE A 96 -2.71 24.09 3.76
CA ILE A 96 -1.31 24.06 4.18
C ILE A 96 -0.38 23.93 3.00
N SER A 97 -0.58 22.89 2.20
CA SER A 97 0.29 22.60 1.08
C SER A 97 -0.34 21.61 0.12
N LYS A 98 0.32 21.40 -1.01
CA LYS A 98 -0.05 20.42 -2.01
C LYS A 98 1.18 19.77 -2.60
N THR A 99 1.09 18.49 -2.94
CA THR A 99 2.16 17.77 -3.64
C THR A 99 1.59 16.71 -4.55
N ASN A 100 2.27 16.43 -5.66
CA ASN A 100 2.06 15.23 -6.45
C ASN A 100 3.19 14.21 -6.26
N LYS A 101 4.25 14.55 -5.52
CA LYS A 101 5.37 13.65 -5.23
C LYS A 101 4.93 12.67 -4.15
N THR A 102 5.03 11.40 -4.46
CA THR A 102 4.64 10.30 -3.59
C THR A 102 5.85 9.39 -3.36
N LEU A 103 5.98 8.87 -2.14
CA LEU A 103 6.93 7.82 -1.81
C LEU A 103 6.13 6.56 -1.50
N LYS A 104 6.14 5.60 -2.44
CA LYS A 104 5.36 4.35 -2.33
C LYS A 104 6.15 3.33 -1.54
N MET A 105 5.64 2.94 -0.38
CA MET A 105 6.37 2.16 0.61
C MET A 105 5.77 0.78 0.83
N ASN A 106 6.61 -0.24 0.71
CA ASN A 106 6.29 -1.63 1.01
C ASN A 106 6.99 -2.08 2.28
N ARG A 107 6.31 -2.86 3.12
CA ARG A 107 6.91 -3.40 4.33
C ARG A 107 7.97 -4.45 3.99
N ILE A 108 9.14 -4.33 4.60
CA ILE A 108 10.22 -5.31 4.47
C ILE A 108 10.60 -5.92 5.81
N LEU A 109 11.15 -7.14 5.76
CA LEU A 109 11.74 -7.82 6.91
C LEU A 109 13.24 -7.94 6.65
N LEU A 110 14.04 -7.45 7.59
CA LEU A 110 15.49 -7.58 7.51
C LEU A 110 15.90 -9.02 7.80
N LYS A 111 16.86 -9.53 7.01
CA LYS A 111 17.49 -10.83 7.23
C LYS A 111 18.92 -10.62 7.66
N ASP A 112 19.42 -11.49 8.55
CA ASP A 112 20.81 -11.46 8.97
C ASP A 112 21.72 -11.96 7.85
N LEU A 113 22.73 -11.16 7.50
CA LEU A 113 23.71 -11.46 6.45
C LEU A 113 24.63 -12.67 6.76
N SER A 114 24.48 -13.30 7.94
CA SER A 114 25.19 -14.54 8.29
C SER A 114 24.70 -15.76 7.51
N GLU A 115 23.52 -15.68 6.90
CA GLU A 115 22.97 -16.70 5.99
C GLU A 115 23.23 -16.27 4.54
N LYS A 116 24.48 -16.34 4.09
CA LYS A 116 24.82 -16.21 2.67
C LYS A 116 24.38 -17.48 1.93
N ASP A 117 23.11 -17.55 1.56
CA ASP A 117 22.71 -18.37 0.42
C ASP A 117 22.98 -17.54 -0.85
N THR A 118 24.02 -17.95 -1.56
CA THR A 118 24.36 -17.49 -2.90
C THR A 118 23.17 -17.68 -3.84
N ASN A 119 22.66 -16.58 -4.42
CA ASN A 119 21.88 -16.43 -5.67
C ASN A 119 20.64 -15.51 -5.46
N ASP A 120 20.85 -14.19 -5.49
CA ASP A 120 19.79 -13.19 -5.31
C ASP A 120 18.76 -13.15 -6.45
N ASP A 121 19.06 -13.70 -7.62
CA ASP A 121 18.12 -13.76 -8.75
C ASP A 121 17.08 -14.89 -8.63
N ASP A 122 17.33 -15.92 -7.79
CA ASP A 122 16.41 -17.04 -7.59
C ASP A 122 15.37 -16.78 -6.47
N ILE A 123 15.69 -15.90 -5.51
CA ILE A 123 14.87 -15.69 -4.29
C ILE A 123 13.53 -15.02 -4.60
N ARG A 124 13.47 -14.15 -5.61
CA ARG A 124 12.22 -13.45 -5.99
C ARG A 124 11.19 -14.42 -6.59
N ASN A 125 11.64 -15.42 -7.36
CA ASN A 125 10.78 -16.46 -7.92
C ASN A 125 10.43 -17.54 -6.88
N GLN A 126 11.39 -17.92 -6.03
CA GLN A 126 11.16 -18.90 -4.95
C GLN A 126 10.18 -18.39 -3.89
N ASN A 127 10.12 -17.07 -3.62
CA ASN A 127 9.12 -16.52 -2.69
C ASN A 127 7.69 -16.62 -3.24
N ILE A 128 7.47 -16.40 -4.54
CA ILE A 128 6.15 -16.53 -5.16
C ILE A 128 5.72 -18.01 -5.17
N GLU A 129 6.61 -18.94 -5.52
CA GLU A 129 6.31 -20.38 -5.47
C GLU A 129 6.11 -20.89 -4.03
N ASN A 130 6.88 -20.40 -3.04
CA ASN A 130 6.72 -20.77 -1.64
C ASN A 130 5.44 -20.23 -1.03
N ILE A 131 5.00 -19.01 -1.37
CA ILE A 131 3.69 -18.47 -0.96
C ILE A 131 2.57 -19.29 -1.59
N ASN A 132 2.68 -19.62 -2.88
CA ASN A 132 1.72 -20.47 -3.57
C ASN A 132 1.69 -21.90 -3.01
N ASN A 133 2.79 -22.40 -2.45
CA ASN A 133 2.84 -23.71 -1.81
C ASN A 133 2.39 -23.68 -0.34
N THR A 134 2.57 -22.59 0.40
CA THR A 134 2.02 -22.43 1.75
C THR A 134 0.52 -22.13 1.77
N LEU A 135 -0.02 -21.52 0.72
CA LEU A 135 -1.47 -21.26 0.56
C LEU A 135 -2.25 -22.44 -0.05
N LYS A 136 -1.57 -23.48 -0.55
CA LYS A 136 -2.24 -24.71 -0.96
C LYS A 136 -2.80 -25.41 0.26
N ALA A 137 -4.11 -25.61 0.30
CA ALA A 137 -4.76 -26.40 1.32
C ALA A 137 -4.13 -27.80 1.37
N THR A 138 -3.30 -28.06 2.38
CA THR A 138 -2.62 -29.36 2.58
C THR A 138 -3.56 -30.43 3.12
N ARG A 139 -4.78 -30.04 3.51
CA ARG A 139 -5.79 -30.90 4.11
C ARG A 139 -7.07 -30.83 3.31
N THR A 140 -7.73 -31.97 3.18
CA THR A 140 -9.08 -32.01 2.60
C THR A 140 -10.07 -31.35 3.56
N TYR A 141 -11.21 -30.90 3.03
CA TYR A 141 -12.30 -30.34 3.84
C TYR A 141 -12.71 -31.26 5.00
N GLU A 142 -12.81 -32.58 4.72
CA GLU A 142 -13.09 -33.58 5.75
C GLU A 142 -12.00 -33.59 6.85
N GLN A 143 -10.72 -33.56 6.48
CA GLN A 143 -9.62 -33.55 7.44
C GLN A 143 -9.60 -32.28 8.30
N ALA A 144 -9.97 -31.13 7.74
CA ALA A 144 -10.08 -29.88 8.49
C ALA A 144 -11.22 -29.93 9.52
N LEU A 145 -12.39 -30.44 9.13
CA LEU A 145 -13.52 -30.61 10.04
C LEU A 145 -13.19 -31.55 11.22
N ASN A 146 -12.39 -32.58 10.97
CA ASN A 146 -12.00 -33.58 11.97
C ASN A 146 -11.11 -33.03 13.09
N LEU A 147 -10.48 -31.88 12.90
CA LEU A 147 -9.68 -31.21 13.94
C LEU A 147 -10.58 -30.55 14.98
N PHE A 148 -11.74 -30.08 14.56
CA PHE A 148 -12.65 -29.29 15.40
C PHE A 148 -13.86 -30.09 15.89
N LEU A 149 -14.14 -31.23 15.28
CA LEU A 149 -15.26 -32.12 15.62
C LEU A 149 -14.73 -33.52 15.98
N PRO A 150 -14.52 -33.81 17.28
CA PRO A 150 -14.13 -35.15 17.72
C PRO A 150 -15.20 -36.18 17.34
N LYS A 151 -14.76 -37.41 17.02
CA LYS A 151 -15.67 -38.53 16.77
C LYS A 151 -16.61 -38.67 17.98
N ASP A 152 -17.90 -38.87 17.70
CA ASP A 152 -18.95 -39.17 18.68
C ASP A 152 -19.46 -38.01 19.55
N LYS A 153 -19.17 -36.75 19.18
CA LYS A 153 -19.83 -35.57 19.80
C LYS A 153 -20.84 -34.93 18.84
N ASN A 154 -21.93 -34.43 19.41
CA ASN A 154 -22.89 -33.60 18.68
C ASN A 154 -22.27 -32.21 18.40
N PRO A 155 -22.48 -31.64 17.21
CA PRO A 155 -23.30 -32.15 16.11
C PRO A 155 -22.62 -33.28 15.29
N PRO A 156 -23.39 -34.25 14.78
CA PRO A 156 -22.85 -35.42 14.08
C PRO A 156 -22.18 -35.07 12.75
N ARG A 157 -21.14 -35.85 12.42
CA ARG A 157 -20.17 -35.66 11.32
C ARG A 157 -20.69 -35.99 9.90
N LYS A 158 -22.00 -35.95 9.64
CA LYS A 158 -22.53 -36.36 8.32
C LYS A 158 -23.19 -35.19 7.61
N ILE A 159 -22.49 -34.71 6.59
CA ILE A 159 -23.14 -34.07 5.46
C ILE A 159 -23.82 -35.20 4.69
N THR A 160 -25.15 -35.22 4.67
CA THR A 160 -25.90 -36.13 3.81
C THR A 160 -25.68 -35.69 2.35
N GLY A 161 -25.59 -36.62 1.40
CA GLY A 161 -25.30 -36.29 -0.01
C GLY A 161 -26.28 -35.32 -0.70
N GLU A 162 -27.32 -34.87 0.00
CA GLU A 162 -28.18 -33.75 -0.38
C GLU A 162 -27.47 -32.39 -0.23
N ASP A 163 -26.62 -32.19 0.79
CA ASP A 163 -25.92 -30.91 0.97
C ASP A 163 -24.66 -30.79 0.09
N GLU A 164 -24.11 -31.90 -0.41
CA GLU A 164 -23.07 -31.87 -1.45
C GLU A 164 -23.62 -31.31 -2.77
N LYS A 165 -24.86 -31.66 -3.12
CA LYS A 165 -25.55 -31.08 -4.29
C LYS A 165 -25.78 -29.59 -4.11
N ILE A 166 -26.25 -29.17 -2.94
CA ILE A 166 -26.46 -27.75 -2.62
C ILE A 166 -25.13 -26.98 -2.69
N SER A 167 -24.04 -27.55 -2.17
CA SER A 167 -22.71 -26.92 -2.19
C SER A 167 -22.14 -26.80 -3.61
N LEU A 168 -22.31 -27.84 -4.45
CA LEU A 168 -21.91 -27.82 -5.86
C LEU A 168 -22.75 -26.82 -6.68
N GLU A 169 -24.05 -26.71 -6.40
CA GLU A 169 -24.96 -25.78 -7.06
C GLU A 169 -24.67 -24.32 -6.67
N ILE A 170 -24.30 -24.08 -5.41
CA ILE A 170 -23.81 -22.79 -4.92
C ILE A 170 -22.48 -22.42 -5.59
N VAL A 171 -21.49 -23.32 -5.59
CA VAL A 171 -20.18 -23.05 -6.23
C VAL A 171 -20.34 -22.78 -7.72
N ASN A 172 -21.17 -23.57 -8.42
CA ASN A 172 -21.44 -23.32 -9.84
C ASN A 172 -22.15 -21.98 -10.06
N LYS A 173 -23.11 -21.59 -9.22
CA LYS A 173 -23.80 -20.30 -9.32
C LYS A 173 -22.85 -19.10 -9.19
N TYR A 174 -21.82 -19.22 -8.36
CA TYR A 174 -20.79 -18.17 -8.20
C TYR A 174 -19.68 -18.26 -9.24
N HIS A 175 -19.48 -19.40 -9.92
CA HIS A 175 -18.47 -19.51 -10.98
C HIS A 175 -18.99 -19.05 -12.36
N THR A 176 -20.30 -19.15 -12.64
CA THR A 176 -20.89 -18.63 -13.89
C THR A 176 -21.08 -17.12 -13.89
N THR A 177 -21.22 -16.49 -12.72
CA THR A 177 -21.41 -15.03 -12.62
C THR A 177 -20.13 -14.24 -12.90
N ASP A 178 -18.95 -14.84 -12.69
CA ASP A 178 -17.66 -14.19 -12.95
C ASP A 178 -17.16 -14.34 -14.41
N LEU A 179 -17.87 -15.08 -15.27
CA LEU A 179 -17.52 -15.28 -16.68
C LEU A 179 -18.49 -14.61 -17.67
N GLU A 180 -19.72 -14.29 -17.27
CA GLU A 180 -20.70 -13.63 -18.14
C GLU A 180 -20.57 -12.09 -18.15
N ASP A 181 -19.84 -11.48 -17.20
CA ASP A 181 -19.61 -10.02 -17.15
C ASP A 181 -18.33 -9.55 -17.91
N MET A 182 -17.65 -10.45 -18.63
CA MET A 182 -16.42 -10.12 -19.40
C MET A 182 -16.54 -10.26 -20.93
N THR A 183 -17.72 -10.50 -21.51
CA THR A 183 -17.85 -10.66 -22.98
C THR A 183 -18.85 -9.74 -23.70
N GLU A 184 -19.36 -8.68 -23.06
CA GLU A 184 -20.13 -7.64 -23.78
C GLU A 184 -19.61 -6.22 -23.48
N LYS A 185 -18.46 -5.88 -24.07
CA LYS A 185 -18.27 -4.54 -24.63
C LYS A 185 -17.72 -4.68 -26.04
N GLU A 186 -18.65 -4.66 -26.97
CA GLU A 186 -18.41 -4.59 -28.40
C GLU A 186 -17.37 -3.54 -28.77
N ILE A 187 -16.38 -4.01 -29.50
CA ILE A 187 -15.63 -3.25 -30.49
C ILE A 187 -16.65 -2.75 -31.52
N VAL A 188 -17.04 -1.47 -31.44
CA VAL A 188 -17.63 -0.76 -32.59
C VAL A 188 -16.68 0.37 -33.00
N THR A 189 -15.67 0.01 -33.77
CA THR A 189 -15.14 0.89 -34.82
C THR A 189 -16.07 0.78 -36.02
N HIS A 190 -16.76 1.87 -36.38
CA HIS A 190 -17.27 2.06 -37.74
C HIS A 190 -16.82 3.44 -38.24
N LEU A 191 -15.93 3.37 -39.23
CA LEU A 191 -15.73 4.39 -40.25
C LEU A 191 -17.06 4.67 -40.97
N HIS A 192 -17.46 5.94 -41.01
CA HIS A 192 -17.88 6.65 -42.22
C HIS A 192 -17.73 8.16 -41.99
#